data_AF-A0A0R3MUQ1-F1
#
_entry.id   AF-A0A0R3MUQ1-F1
#
_cell.length_a   1.000
_cell.length_b   1.000
_cell.length_c   1.000
_cell.angle_alpha   90.00
_cell.angle_beta   90.00
_cell.angle_gamma   90.00
#
_symmetry.space_group_name_H-M   'P 1'
#
loop_
_entity.id
_entity.type
_entity.pdbx_description
1 polymer ?
#
loop_
_entity_poly.entity_id
_entity_poly.type
_entity_poly.pdbx_seq_one_letter_code
_entity_poly.pdbx_strand_id
1 'polypeptide(L)' 'MTDKHPKRPRDPNQLAKSIIDIATGQKPDRDPTPEEEGKDTAAVALGKKGGKARADAMTPERRAQIARKAAEKRWKRP' A
#
# COMPACT_ATOMS: atom_id res chain seq x y z
N MET A 1 8.04 17.59 0.56
CA MET A 1 7.06 16.51 0.40
C MET A 1 7.76 15.44 -0.42
N THR A 2 7.94 14.23 0.09
CA THR A 2 8.52 13.15 -0.73
C THR A 2 7.48 12.81 -1.78
N ASP A 3 7.76 13.16 -3.03
CA ASP A 3 6.93 12.75 -4.15
C ASP A 3 6.81 11.23 -4.11
N LYS A 4 5.58 10.75 -3.92
CA LYS A 4 5.28 9.32 -3.93
C LYS A 4 5.49 8.85 -5.36
N HIS A 5 6.67 8.29 -5.62
CA HIS A 5 6.90 7.62 -6.89
C HIS A 5 5.94 6.44 -7.02
N PRO A 6 5.23 6.33 -8.14
CA PRO A 6 4.31 5.24 -8.35
C PRO A 6 5.04 3.91 -8.35
N LYS A 7 4.35 2.88 -7.84
CA LYS A 7 4.95 1.55 -7.74
C LYS A 7 5.27 1.00 -9.13
N ARG A 8 6.56 0.78 -9.38
CA ARG A 8 7.05 0.24 -10.66
C ARG A 8 6.89 -1.29 -10.71
N PRO A 9 6.56 -1.86 -11.89
CA PRO A 9 6.61 -3.30 -12.11
C PRO A 9 8.00 -3.86 -11.83
N ARG A 10 8.06 -5.10 -11.32
CA ARG A 10 9.34 -5.81 -11.09
C ARG A 10 9.91 -6.45 -12.37
N ASP A 11 9.02 -6.77 -13.32
CA ASP A 11 9.41 -7.35 -14.59
C ASP A 11 10.03 -6.28 -15.51
N PRO A 12 11.20 -6.52 -16.12
CA PRO A 12 11.88 -5.54 -16.98
C PRO A 12 11.07 -5.10 -18.20
N ASN A 13 10.32 -6.02 -18.84
CA ASN A 13 9.53 -5.69 -20.03
C ASN A 13 8.34 -4.80 -19.67
N GLN A 14 7.64 -5.12 -18.58
CA GLN A 14 6.57 -4.30 -18.04
C GLN A 14 7.09 -2.92 -17.58
N LEU A 15 8.29 -2.88 -16.99
CA LEU A 15 8.93 -1.63 -16.60
C LEU A 15 9.23 -0.76 -17.82
N ALA A 16 9.86 -1.31 -18.87
CA ALA A 16 10.16 -0.60 -20.10
C ALA A 16 8.90 0.00 -20.74
N LYS A 17 7.82 -0.79 -20.82
CA LYS A 17 6.51 -0.28 -21.26
C LYS A 17 6.03 0.88 -20.39
N SER A 18 6.06 0.73 -19.07
CA SER A 18 5.60 1.79 -18.17
C SER A 18 6.38 3.09 -18.31
N ILE A 19 7.69 3.02 -18.62
CA ILE A 19 8.54 4.18 -18.86
C ILE A 19 8.12 4.89 -20.15
N ILE A 20 7.89 4.13 -21.23
CA ILE A 20 7.44 4.67 -22.51
C ILE A 20 6.06 5.33 -22.38
N ASP A 21 5.11 4.66 -21.72
CA ASP A 21 3.76 5.20 -21.51
C ASP A 21 3.79 6.54 -20.75
N ILE A 22 4.71 6.69 -19.81
CA ILE A 22 4.90 7.94 -19.05
C ILE A 22 5.58 9.02 -19.90
N ALA A 23 6.67 8.68 -20.58
CA ALA A 23 7.42 9.62 -21.41
C ALA A 23 6.59 10.16 -22.58
N THR A 24 5.66 9.35 -23.10
CA THR A 24 4.73 9.72 -24.17
C THR A 24 3.45 10.39 -23.68
N GLY A 25 3.25 10.50 -22.36
CA GLY A 25 2.06 11.11 -21.76
C GLY A 25 0.80 10.25 -21.82
N GLN A 26 0.90 8.98 -22.23
CA GLN A 26 -0.22 8.04 -22.20
C GLN A 26 -0.64 7.67 -20.77
N LYS A 27 0.30 7.74 -19.82
CA LYS A 27 0.05 7.48 -18.41
C LYS A 27 0.69 8.55 -17.53
N PRO A 28 0.01 9.08 -16.50
CA PRO A 28 0.60 10.04 -15.59
C PRO A 28 1.59 9.35 -14.63
N ASP A 29 2.68 10.05 -14.27
CA ASP A 29 3.66 9.56 -13.29
C ASP A 29 3.22 9.77 -11.84
N ARG A 30 2.04 9.23 -11.50
CA ARG A 30 1.50 9.22 -10.14
C ARG A 30 0.79 7.91 -9.87
N ASP A 31 0.55 7.63 -8.59
CA ASP A 31 -0.35 6.54 -8.23
C ASP A 31 -1.77 6.83 -8.79
N PRO A 32 -2.50 5.78 -9.20
CA PRO A 32 -3.89 5.92 -9.58
C PRO A 32 -4.71 6.55 -8.46
N THR A 33 -5.68 7.40 -8.81
CA THR A 33 -6.66 7.89 -7.83
C THR A 33 -7.64 6.76 -7.47
N PRO A 34 -8.30 6.81 -6.30
CA PRO A 34 -9.33 5.83 -5.96
C PRO A 34 -10.38 5.64 -7.06
N GLU A 35 -10.77 6.72 -7.73
CA GLU A 35 -11.73 6.74 -8.82
C GLU A 35 -11.22 5.97 -10.05
N GLU A 36 -9.95 6.16 -10.41
CA GLU A 36 -9.29 5.41 -11.51
C GLU A 36 -9.17 3.91 -11.19
N GLU A 37 -9.16 3.54 -9.91
CA GLU A 37 -9.20 2.16 -9.44
C GLU A 37 -10.63 1.61 -9.28
N GLY A 38 -11.66 2.40 -9.62
CA GLY A 38 -13.07 2.02 -9.45
C GLY A 38 -13.53 1.94 -8.00
N LYS A 39 -12.86 2.65 -7.08
CA LYS A 39 -13.16 2.67 -5.64
C LYS A 39 -13.94 3.94 -5.27
N ASP A 40 -14.90 3.78 -4.38
CA ASP A 40 -15.59 4.92 -3.74
C ASP A 40 -14.61 5.70 -2.84
N THR A 41 -14.48 6.99 -3.10
CA THR A 41 -13.59 7.92 -2.39
C THR A 41 -13.96 8.06 -0.93
N ALA A 42 -15.25 8.07 -0.61
CA ALA A 42 -15.75 8.17 0.75
C ALA A 42 -15.39 6.91 1.55
N ALA A 43 -15.55 5.74 0.95
CA ALA A 43 -15.15 4.47 1.55
C ALA A 43 -13.64 4.40 1.81
N VAL A 44 -12.81 4.86 0.86
CA VAL A 44 -11.35 4.92 1.04
C VAL A 44 -10.96 5.88 2.17
N ALA A 45 -11.60 7.05 2.26
CA ALA A 45 -11.35 8.01 3.33
C ALA A 45 -11.71 7.43 4.71
N LEU A 46 -12.86 6.76 4.83
CA LEU A 46 -13.28 6.09 6.06
C LEU A 46 -12.33 4.95 6.44
N GLY A 47 -11.88 4.14 5.47
CA GLY A 47 -10.91 3.07 5.70
C GLY A 47 -9.58 3.60 6.24
N LYS A 48 -9.07 4.70 5.70
CA LYS A 48 -7.85 5.38 6.20
C LYS A 48 -8.04 5.89 7.63
N LYS A 49 -9.18 6.53 7.92
CA LYS A 49 -9.50 7.04 9.27
C LYS A 49 -9.59 5.90 10.29
N GLY A 50 -10.33 4.83 9.97
CA GLY A 50 -10.50 3.68 10.85
C GLY A 50 -9.22 2.87 11.05
N GLY A 51 -8.37 2.76 10.02
CA GLY A 51 -7.06 2.12 10.12
C GLY A 51 -6.13 2.86 11.08
N LYS A 52 -6.06 4.20 10.95
CA LYS A 52 -5.28 5.05 11.85
C LYS A 52 -5.78 4.95 13.30
N ALA A 53 -7.08 5.10 13.51
CA ALA A 53 -7.67 5.00 14.85
C ALA A 53 -7.36 3.67 15.55
N ARG A 54 -7.42 2.54 14.81
CA ARG A 54 -7.05 1.22 15.34
C ARG A 54 -5.56 1.12 15.69
N ALA A 55 -4.69 1.72 14.88
CA ALA A 55 -3.25 1.73 15.15
C ALA A 55 -2.92 2.57 16.39
N ASP A 56 -3.54 3.73 16.53
CA ASP A 56 -3.37 4.66 17.66
C ASP A 56 -3.92 4.07 18.96
N ALA A 57 -5.06 3.37 18.89
CA ALA A 57 -5.67 2.71 20.06
C ALA A 57 -4.88 1.47 20.55
N MET A 58 -3.91 0.96 19.79
CA MET A 58 -3.18 -0.26 20.15
C MET A 58 -1.97 0.05 21.03
N THR A 59 -1.98 -0.45 22.27
CA THR A 59 -0.87 -0.23 23.22
C THR A 59 0.42 -0.94 22.77
N PRO A 60 1.60 -0.46 23.19
CA PRO A 60 2.87 -1.11 22.89
C PRO A 60 2.91 -2.60 23.29
N GLU A 61 2.36 -2.94 24.44
CA GLU A 61 2.31 -4.31 24.97
C GLU A 61 1.44 -5.19 24.08
N ARG A 62 0.29 -4.66 23.65
CA ARG A 62 -0.61 -5.38 22.74
C ARG A 62 0.04 -5.60 21.37
N ARG A 63 0.75 -4.59 20.84
CA ARG A 63 1.56 -4.74 19.61
C ARG A 63 2.61 -5.84 19.76
N ALA A 64 3.35 -5.86 20.87
CA ALA A 64 4.37 -6.87 21.15
C ALA A 64 3.79 -8.28 21.30
N GLN A 65 2.63 -8.43 21.95
CA GLN A 65 1.92 -9.72 22.04
C GLN A 65 1.50 -10.24 20.67
N ILE A 66 0.94 -9.37 19.81
CA ILE A 66 0.53 -9.74 18.44
C ILE A 66 1.75 -10.17 17.63
N ALA A 67 2.85 -9.42 17.72
CA ALA A 67 4.10 -9.75 17.03
C ALA A 67 4.67 -11.11 17.46
N ARG A 68 4.72 -11.40 18.77
CA ARG A 68 5.16 -12.71 19.29
C ARG A 68 4.28 -13.85 18.77
N LYS A 69 2.95 -13.71 18.85
CA LYS A 69 2.02 -14.71 18.32
C LYS A 69 2.18 -14.93 16.82
N ALA A 70 2.41 -13.86 16.05
CA ALA A 70 2.64 -13.94 14.62
C ALA A 70 3.97 -14.66 14.30
N ALA A 71 5.03 -14.35 15.04
CA ALA A 71 6.32 -15.03 14.93
C ALA A 71 6.19 -16.51 15.28
N GLU A 72 5.63 -16.84 16.45
CA GLU A 72 5.35 -18.23 16.83
C GLU A 72 4.61 -18.95 15.72
N LYS A 73 3.50 -18.39 15.19
CA LYS A 73 2.74 -19.03 14.09
C LYS A 73 3.57 -19.23 12.83
N ARG A 74 4.41 -18.26 12.45
CA ARG A 74 5.30 -18.35 11.28
C ARG A 74 6.34 -19.47 11.46
N TRP A 75 6.80 -19.69 12.69
CA TRP A 75 7.87 -20.64 13.01
C TRP A 75 7.35 -21.95 13.66
N LYS A 76 6.02 -22.14 13.86
CA LYS A 76 5.43 -23.26 14.65
C LYS A 76 5.24 -24.58 13.90
N ARG A 77 5.77 -24.76 12.70
CA ARG A 77 5.84 -26.07 12.02
C ARG A 77 7.21 -26.20 11.36
N PRO A 78 7.76 -27.43 11.34
CA PRO A 78 9.20 -27.72 11.42
C PRO A 78 10.04 -27.04 10.36
#